data_AF-A0A3N1HZA4-F1
#
_entry.id   AF-A0A3N1HZA4-F1
#
_cell.length_a   1.000
_cell.length_b   1.000
_cell.length_c   1.000
_cell.angle_alpha   90.00
_cell.angle_beta   90.00
_cell.angle_gamma   90.00
#
_symmetry.space_group_name_H-M   'P 1'
#
loop_
_entity.id
_entity.type
_entity.pdbx_description
1 polymer ?
#
loop_
_entity_poly.entity_id
_entity_poly.type
_entity_poly.pdbx_seq_one_letter_code
_entity_poly.pdbx_strand_id
1 'polypeptide(L)'
;MSHYDNNKSATVYLYADGDYAGYVNWNADPDSFGNPGDALRAHDGTADGYGVRGVTYDAFDRFVVERKVSTYGHSSPYTTSWNTGNLTEGSVLGLEVCVGTTSNLVRA
;
A
#
# COMPACT_ATOMS: atom_id res chain seq x y z
N MET A 1 -7.98 7.21 -9.22
CA MET A 1 -8.07 6.34 -10.42
C MET A 1 -7.04 5.23 -10.24
N SER A 2 -7.47 4.00 -9.99
CA SER A 2 -6.57 2.84 -9.77
C SER A 2 -6.05 2.33 -11.12
N HIS A 3 -4.73 2.14 -11.22
CA HIS A 3 -4.11 1.46 -12.36
C HIS A 3 -4.02 -0.04 -12.03
N TYR A 4 -4.52 -0.89 -12.94
CA TYR A 4 -4.62 -2.33 -12.78
C TYR A 4 -3.91 -3.00 -13.96
N ASP A 5 -2.89 -3.82 -13.69
CA ASP A 5 -2.25 -4.67 -14.70
C ASP A 5 -2.66 -6.13 -14.45
N ASN A 6 -3.34 -6.73 -15.45
CA ASN A 6 -3.72 -8.15 -15.53
C ASN A 6 -4.27 -8.79 -14.24
N ASN A 7 -5.02 -8.02 -13.44
CA ASN A 7 -5.65 -8.44 -12.17
C ASN A 7 -4.70 -8.86 -11.04
N LYS A 8 -3.40 -8.57 -11.11
CA LYS A 8 -2.47 -8.95 -10.03
C LYS A 8 -1.88 -7.77 -9.27
N SER A 9 -1.48 -6.70 -9.96
CA SER A 9 -0.96 -5.48 -9.33
C SER A 9 -2.06 -4.44 -9.14
N ALA A 10 -1.95 -3.64 -8.07
CA ALA A 10 -2.96 -2.65 -7.72
C ALA A 10 -2.32 -1.38 -7.12
N THR A 11 -2.90 -0.23 -7.47
CA THR A 11 -2.59 1.04 -6.80
C THR A 11 -3.87 1.69 -6.30
N VAL A 12 -3.92 1.94 -5.00
CA VAL A 12 -5.04 2.59 -4.32
C VAL A 12 -4.63 3.99 -3.93
N TYR A 13 -5.30 4.99 -4.50
CA TYR A 13 -5.09 6.41 -4.18
C TYR A 13 -6.04 6.82 -3.06
N LEU A 14 -5.50 7.49 -2.06
CA LEU A 14 -6.22 7.98 -0.89
C LEU A 14 -6.39 9.49 -0.97
N TYR A 15 -7.60 9.92 -0.61
CA TYR A 15 -7.95 11.32 -0.49
C TYR A 15 -8.47 11.56 0.92
N ALA A 16 -8.02 12.63 1.55
CA ALA A 16 -8.48 13.09 2.85
C ALA A 16 -8.99 14.52 2.68
N ASP A 17 -10.14 14.83 3.26
CA ASP A 17 -10.77 16.16 3.18
C ASP A 17 -10.99 16.68 1.74
N GLY A 18 -11.07 15.77 0.76
CA GLY A 18 -11.24 16.07 -0.67
C GLY A 18 -9.93 16.23 -1.44
N ASP A 19 -8.79 16.28 -0.76
CA ASP A 19 -7.47 16.46 -1.35
C ASP A 19 -6.68 15.15 -1.39
N TYR A 20 -5.75 15.06 -2.33
CA TYR A 20 -4.87 13.89 -2.48
C TYR A 20 -3.92 13.80 -1.27
N ALA A 21 -3.94 12.66 -0.58
CA ALA A 21 -3.06 12.39 0.56
C ALA A 21 -1.88 11.49 0.15
N GLY A 22 -2.13 10.48 -0.68
CA GLY A 22 -1.09 9.52 -1.05
C GLY A 22 -1.63 8.25 -1.71
N TYR A 23 -0.81 7.21 -1.78
CA TYR A 23 -1.22 5.92 -2.32
C TYR A 23 -0.53 4.73 -1.67
N VAL A 24 -1.14 3.55 -1.83
CA VAL A 24 -0.50 2.25 -1.63
C VAL A 24 -0.40 1.54 -2.96
N ASN A 25 0.76 0.93 -3.21
CA ASN A 25 1.04 0.21 -4.44
C ASN A 25 1.48 -1.21 -4.10
N TRP A 26 0.67 -2.16 -4.55
CA TRP A 26 0.95 -3.59 -4.58
C TRP A 26 1.44 -3.96 -5.97
N ASN A 27 2.60 -4.61 -6.03
CA ASN A 27 3.15 -5.17 -7.24
C ASN A 27 3.32 -6.68 -7.09
N ALA A 28 2.55 -7.46 -7.85
CA ALA A 28 2.54 -8.90 -7.72
C ALA A 28 3.73 -9.57 -8.43
N ASP A 29 4.04 -9.15 -9.64
CA ASP A 29 5.13 -9.71 -10.44
C ASP A 29 6.23 -8.65 -10.64
N PRO A 30 7.52 -9.02 -10.68
CA PRO A 30 8.58 -8.07 -11.02
C PRO A 30 8.35 -7.49 -12.43
N ASP A 31 8.63 -6.20 -12.61
CA ASP A 31 8.44 -5.55 -13.90
C ASP A 31 9.76 -5.21 -14.61
N SER A 32 9.65 -4.78 -15.87
CA SER A 32 10.79 -4.37 -16.70
C SER A 32 11.44 -3.04 -16.26
N PHE A 33 10.80 -2.31 -15.34
CA PHE A 33 11.32 -1.09 -14.75
C PHE A 33 12.15 -1.36 -13.48
N GLY A 34 12.29 -2.62 -13.08
CA GLY A 34 13.05 -3.05 -11.91
C GLY A 34 12.27 -2.97 -10.60
N ASN A 35 10.94 -2.79 -10.64
CA ASN A 35 10.14 -2.93 -9.44
C ASN A 35 10.05 -4.42 -9.05
N PRO A 36 10.24 -4.76 -7.76
CA PRO A 36 10.11 -6.13 -7.29
C PRO A 36 8.66 -6.59 -7.37
N GLY A 37 8.46 -7.88 -7.64
CA GLY A 37 7.19 -8.55 -7.44
C GLY A 37 7.02 -8.93 -5.98
N ASP A 38 5.84 -9.44 -5.66
CA ASP A 38 5.43 -9.76 -4.32
C ASP A 38 5.87 -8.65 -3.35
N ALA A 39 5.41 -7.43 -3.65
CA ALA A 39 5.93 -6.24 -3.00
C ALA A 39 4.85 -5.20 -2.72
N LEU A 40 4.96 -4.56 -1.56
CA LEU A 40 4.06 -3.49 -1.14
C LEU A 40 4.86 -2.24 -0.79
N ARG A 41 4.38 -1.06 -1.18
CA ARG A 41 4.90 0.23 -0.70
C ARG A 41 3.79 1.24 -0.46
N ALA A 42 4.07 2.22 0.37
CA ALA A 42 3.21 3.37 0.60
C ALA A 42 3.92 4.66 0.21
N HIS A 43 3.14 5.63 -0.25
CA HIS A 43 3.58 6.97 -0.55
C HIS A 43 2.63 7.97 0.11
N ASP A 44 3.20 8.88 0.88
CA ASP A 44 2.58 10.08 1.40
C ASP A 44 3.06 11.25 0.55
N GLY A 45 2.11 11.92 -0.09
CA GLY A 45 2.37 12.85 -1.17
C GLY A 45 2.22 14.33 -0.81
N THR A 46 1.49 14.64 0.26
CA THR A 46 1.19 16.03 0.64
C THR A 46 1.45 16.30 2.12
N ALA A 47 1.83 17.54 2.46
CA ALA A 47 2.03 17.97 3.84
C ALA A 47 0.70 18.29 4.53
N ASP A 48 -0.26 17.37 4.44
CA ASP A 48 -1.62 17.48 4.98
C ASP A 48 -1.72 17.04 6.46
N GLY A 49 -0.62 16.50 7.01
CA GLY A 49 -0.54 16.01 8.38
C GLY A 49 -1.01 14.57 8.54
N TYR A 50 -1.46 13.92 7.47
CA TYR A 50 -1.76 12.50 7.43
C TYR A 50 -0.54 11.69 6.98
N GLY A 51 -0.65 10.38 7.15
CA GLY A 51 0.24 9.40 6.54
C GLY A 51 -0.58 8.25 5.97
N VAL A 52 0.10 7.40 5.23
CA VAL A 52 -0.49 6.28 4.49
C VAL A 52 0.03 4.97 5.05
N ARG A 53 -0.87 3.99 5.17
CA ARG A 53 -0.54 2.63 5.55
C ARG A 53 -1.18 1.64 4.59
N GLY A 54 -0.42 0.63 4.19
CA GLY A 54 -0.90 -0.50 3.41
C GLY A 54 -0.63 -1.81 4.14
N VAL A 55 -1.56 -2.75 4.02
CA VAL A 55 -1.42 -4.13 4.53
C VAL A 55 -1.95 -5.10 3.50
N THR A 56 -1.17 -6.13 3.16
CA THR A 56 -1.71 -7.32 2.51
C THR A 56 -1.84 -8.44 3.53
N TYR A 57 -2.90 -9.23 3.41
CA TYR A 57 -3.19 -10.37 4.26
C TYR A 57 -3.77 -11.52 3.43
N ASP A 58 -3.68 -12.76 3.91
CA ASP A 58 -4.32 -13.89 3.26
C ASP A 58 -5.85 -13.66 3.20
N ALA A 59 -6.45 -13.77 2.01
CA ALA A 59 -7.86 -13.44 1.81
C ALA A 59 -8.82 -14.36 2.58
N PHE A 60 -8.37 -15.55 2.98
CA PHE A 60 -9.14 -16.53 3.74
C PHE A 60 -8.83 -16.48 5.25
N ASP A 61 -7.69 -15.93 5.65
CA ASP A 61 -7.36 -15.61 7.04
C ASP A 61 -6.70 -14.23 7.20
N ARG A 62 -7.51 -13.21 7.48
CA ARG A 62 -7.05 -11.83 7.68
C ARG A 62 -6.07 -11.62 8.85
N PHE A 63 -5.87 -12.62 9.72
CA PHE A 63 -4.87 -12.55 10.78
C PHE A 63 -3.47 -12.93 10.28
N VAL A 64 -3.36 -13.55 9.12
CA VAL A 64 -2.09 -13.82 8.43
C VAL A 64 -1.74 -12.60 7.58
N VAL A 65 -0.93 -11.71 8.17
CA VAL A 65 -0.41 -10.52 7.48
C VAL A 65 0.82 -10.90 6.67
N GLU A 66 0.76 -10.66 5.36
CA GLU A 66 1.87 -10.90 4.44
C GLU A 66 2.83 -9.72 4.37
N ARG A 67 2.28 -8.51 4.24
CA ARG A 67 3.09 -7.28 4.17
C ARG A 67 2.42 -6.14 4.88
N LYS A 68 3.25 -5.25 5.41
CA LYS A 68 2.82 -4.02 6.06
C LYS A 68 3.83 -2.92 5.77
N VAL A 69 3.32 -1.78 5.33
CA VAL A 69 4.10 -0.56 5.07
C VAL A 69 3.39 0.64 5.67
N SER A 70 4.14 1.65 6.07
CA SER A 70 3.59 2.86 6.67
C SER A 70 4.54 4.04 6.49
N THR A 71 3.96 5.21 6.22
CA THR A 71 4.67 6.50 6.23
C THR A 71 4.53 7.25 7.56
N TYR A 72 3.81 6.70 8.53
CA TYR A 72 3.58 7.38 9.81
C TYR A 72 4.89 7.73 10.51
N GLY A 73 4.99 8.99 10.96
CA GLY A 73 6.19 9.53 11.59
C GLY A 73 7.23 10.10 10.63
N HIS A 74 7.01 10.01 9.31
CA HIS A 74 7.82 10.68 8.30
C HIS A 74 7.15 11.98 7.82
N SER A 75 7.97 12.96 7.41
CA SER A 75 7.47 14.18 6.77
C SER A 75 7.24 13.94 5.28
N SER A 76 6.11 14.41 4.78
CA SER A 76 5.79 14.40 3.35
C SER A 76 6.70 15.33 2.52
N PRO A 77 7.02 14.99 1.25
CA PRO A 77 6.70 13.73 0.58
C PRO A 77 7.61 12.60 1.07
N TYR A 78 7.03 11.43 1.31
CA TYR A 78 7.78 10.24 1.71
C TYR A 78 7.22 8.98 1.05
N THR A 79 8.12 8.21 0.45
CA THR A 79 7.81 6.88 -0.11
C THR A 79 8.61 5.84 0.65
N THR A 80 7.95 4.80 1.13
CA THR A 80 8.65 3.67 1.74
C THR A 80 9.49 2.94 0.69
N SER A 81 10.57 2.29 1.11
CA SER A 81 11.12 1.20 0.30
C SER A 81 10.05 0.12 0.07
N TRP A 82 10.22 -0.67 -0.98
CA TRP A 82 9.40 -1.85 -1.21
C TRP A 82 9.60 -2.83 -0.04
N ASN A 83 8.50 -3.25 0.59
CA ASN A 83 8.48 -4.40 1.46
C ASN A 83 8.26 -5.63 0.58
N THR A 84 9.32 -6.43 0.42
CA THR A 84 9.37 -7.57 -0.52
C THR A 84 9.42 -8.89 0.23
N GLY A 85 9.15 -9.98 -0.49
CA GLY A 85 9.25 -11.36 -0.02
C GLY A 85 8.66 -12.28 -1.09
N ASN A 86 8.88 -13.58 -1.02
CA ASN A 86 8.25 -14.50 -1.97
C ASN A 86 6.95 -15.04 -1.37
N LEU A 87 5.86 -14.97 -2.13
CA LEU A 87 4.61 -15.64 -1.77
C LEU A 87 4.47 -16.97 -2.51
N THR A 88 3.55 -17.80 -2.02
CA THR A 88 3.14 -18.99 -2.78
C THR A 88 2.33 -18.53 -4.00
N GLU A 89 2.71 -19.00 -5.19
CA GLU A 89 1.98 -18.69 -6.42
C GLU A 89 0.50 -19.07 -6.34
N GLY A 90 -0.36 -18.20 -6.87
CA GLY A 90 -1.82 -18.38 -6.82
C GLY A 90 -2.47 -18.00 -5.48
N SER A 91 -1.71 -17.49 -4.51
CA SER A 91 -2.27 -16.95 -3.27
C SER A 91 -3.22 -15.79 -3.56
N VAL A 92 -4.36 -15.76 -2.87
CA VAL A 92 -5.33 -14.66 -2.94
C VAL A 92 -5.11 -13.77 -1.73
N LEU A 93 -4.85 -12.48 -1.97
CA LEU A 93 -4.59 -11.52 -0.91
C LEU A 93 -5.73 -10.51 -0.79
N GLY A 94 -6.07 -10.16 0.44
CA GLY A 94 -6.76 -8.91 0.73
C GLY A 94 -5.74 -7.76 0.81
N LEU A 95 -6.12 -6.60 0.28
CA LEU A 95 -5.36 -5.34 0.41
C LEU A 95 -6.19 -4.35 1.24
N GLU A 96 -5.72 -4.02 2.44
CA GLU A 96 -6.27 -2.95 3.27
C GLU A 96 -5.37 -1.72 3.18
N VAL A 97 -5.99 -0.56 2.97
CA VAL A 97 -5.31 0.71 2.85
C VAL A 97 -5.95 1.72 3.80
N CYS A 98 -5.12 2.46 4.53
CA CYS A 98 -5.56 3.45 5.50
C CYS A 98 -4.85 4.79 5.27
N VAL A 99 -5.59 5.88 5.46
CA VAL A 99 -5.04 7.23 5.62
C VAL A 99 -5.40 7.72 7.02
N GLY A 100 -4.50 8.45 7.66
CA GLY A 100 -4.76 8.95 9.00
C GLY A 100 -3.53 9.54 9.67
N THR A 101 -3.64 9.84 10.95
CA THR A 101 -2.50 10.26 11.77
C THR A 101 -2.09 9.10 12.68
N THR A 102 -0.94 9.22 13.36
CA THR A 102 -0.56 8.26 14.42
C THR A 102 -1.60 8.16 15.55
N SER A 103 -2.55 9.10 15.65
CA SER A 103 -3.62 9.11 16.64
C SER A 103 -5.01 8.73 16.11
N ASN A 104 -5.27 8.70 14.79
CA ASN A 104 -6.57 8.34 14.21
C ASN A 104 -6.41 7.70 12.82
N LEU A 105 -6.85 6.45 12.65
CA LEU A 105 -6.81 5.73 11.36
C LEU A 105 -8.20 5.67 10.72
N VAL A 106 -8.31 6.08 9.45
CA VAL A 106 -9.51 5.86 8.62
C VAL A 106 -9.19 4.77 7.59
N ARG A 107 -10.03 3.72 7.54
CA ARG A 107 -9.90 2.61 6.59
C ARG A 107 -10.67 2.93 5.32
N ALA A 108 -10.08 2.68 4.16
CA ALA A 108 -10.72 2.79 2.85
C ALA A 108 -11.16 1.42 2.33
#